data_AF-A0A392RLZ9-F1
#
_entry.id   AF-A0A392RLZ9-F1
#
_cell.length_a   1.000
_cell.length_b   1.000
_cell.length_c   1.000
_cell.angle_alpha   90.00
_cell.angle_beta   90.00
_cell.angle_gamma   90.00
#
_symmetry.space_group_name_H-M   'P 1'
#
loop_
_entity.id
_entity.type
_entity.pdbx_description
1 polymer ?
#
loop_
_entity_poly.entity_id
_entity_poly.type
_entity_poly.pdbx_seq_one_letter_code
_entity_poly.pdbx_strand_id
1 'polypeptide(L)'
;VHVVDGSSPQPDLEFDAVRLELKLFNPELAEKPFIVAYNKMDLPEAYENWESFKEKLQSRGITPFCMSAAKREGTHEVICAAYELWRKNKEDKEEYE
;
A
#
# COMPACT_ATOMS: atom_id res chain seq x y z
N VAL A 1 -5.41 3.57 -2.50
CA VAL A 1 -4.13 3.47 -1.76
C VAL A 1 -4.40 2.76 -0.46
N HIS A 2 -3.65 1.73 -0.12
CA HIS A 2 -3.71 1.06 1.19
C HIS A 2 -2.56 1.59 2.03
N VAL A 3 -2.85 2.21 3.17
CA VAL A 3 -1.83 2.75 4.08
C VAL A 3 -1.66 1.80 5.26
N VAL A 4 -0.42 1.44 5.57
CA VAL A 4 -0.06 0.57 6.71
C VAL A 4 0.73 1.39 7.72
N ASP A 5 0.46 1.20 9.00
CA ASP A 5 1.25 1.77 10.08
C ASP A 5 2.47 0.89 10.39
N GLY A 6 3.66 1.35 10.02
CA GLY A 6 4.88 0.57 10.23
C GLY A 6 5.29 0.41 11.70
N SER A 7 4.83 1.30 12.57
CA SER A 7 5.13 1.25 14.00
C SER A 7 4.27 0.23 14.76
N SER A 8 3.29 -0.38 14.10
CA SER A 8 2.50 -1.44 14.69
C SER A 8 3.38 -2.66 15.05
N PRO A 9 3.05 -3.41 16.12
CA PRO A 9 3.69 -4.69 16.41
C PRO A 9 3.64 -5.71 15.26
N GLN A 10 2.61 -5.68 14.41
CA GLN A 10 2.38 -6.69 13.36
C GLN A 10 1.77 -6.05 12.09
N PRO A 11 2.53 -5.20 11.37
CA PRO A 11 2.01 -4.42 10.24
C PRO A 11 1.52 -5.29 9.08
N ASP A 12 2.10 -6.48 8.91
CA ASP A 12 1.70 -7.46 7.91
C ASP A 12 0.35 -8.12 8.21
N LEU A 13 0.06 -8.41 9.49
CA LEU A 13 -1.23 -8.97 9.89
C LEU A 13 -2.34 -7.91 9.82
N GLU A 14 -2.05 -6.67 10.19
CA GLU A 14 -3.00 -5.56 10.04
C GLU A 14 -3.33 -5.30 8.57
N PHE A 15 -2.33 -5.33 7.69
CA PHE A 15 -2.56 -5.28 6.25
C PHE A 15 -3.52 -6.40 5.79
N ASP A 16 -3.24 -7.64 6.18
CA ASP A 16 -4.05 -8.80 5.80
C ASP A 16 -5.48 -8.72 6.34
N ALA A 17 -5.65 -8.25 7.59
CA ALA A 17 -6.94 -8.05 8.21
C ALA A 17 -7.80 -7.03 7.45
N VAL A 18 -7.26 -5.84 7.17
CA VAL A 18 -7.99 -4.79 6.42
C VAL A 18 -8.34 -5.26 5.01
N ARG A 19 -7.46 -6.02 4.35
CA ARG A 19 -7.75 -6.59 3.02
C ARG A 19 -8.87 -7.64 3.08
N LEU A 20 -8.92 -8.46 4.12
CA LEU A 20 -9.99 -9.43 4.35
C LEU A 20 -11.33 -8.73 4.63
N GLU A 21 -11.34 -7.72 5.52
CA GLU A 21 -12.53 -6.92 5.82
C GLU A 21 -13.09 -6.26 4.56
N LEU A 22 -12.23 -5.69 3.73
CA LEU A 22 -12.63 -5.08 2.46
C LEU A 22 -13.30 -6.09 1.52
N LYS A 23 -12.74 -7.31 1.44
CA LYS A 23 -13.29 -8.40 0.62
C LYS A 23 -14.65 -8.88 1.15
N LEU A 24 -14.81 -8.97 2.47
CA LEU A 24 -16.07 -9.35 3.11
C LEU A 24 -17.15 -8.27 2.93
N PHE A 25 -16.76 -6.99 2.93
CA PHE A 25 -17.67 -5.89 2.71
C PHE A 25 -18.12 -5.78 1.25
N ASN A 26 -17.18 -5.78 0.30
CA ASN A 26 -17.47 -5.73 -1.13
C ASN A 26 -16.31 -6.36 -1.94
N PRO A 27 -16.52 -7.54 -2.55
CA PRO A 27 -15.50 -8.21 -3.36
C PRO A 27 -14.96 -7.37 -4.52
N GLU A 28 -15.81 -6.62 -5.22
CA GLU A 28 -15.39 -5.76 -6.35
C GLU A 28 -14.45 -4.64 -5.87
N LEU A 29 -14.65 -4.15 -4.65
CA LEU A 29 -13.77 -3.14 -4.06
C LEU A 29 -12.40 -3.72 -3.70
N ALA A 30 -12.36 -4.98 -3.28
CA ALA A 30 -11.11 -5.67 -2.99
C ALA A 30 -10.29 -5.96 -4.25
N GLU A 31 -10.94 -6.17 -5.39
CA GLU A 31 -10.26 -6.41 -6.68
C GLU A 31 -9.70 -5.15 -7.34
N LYS A 32 -10.12 -3.95 -6.91
CA LYS A 32 -9.60 -2.70 -7.47
C LYS A 32 -8.09 -2.62 -7.32
N PRO A 33 -7.36 -2.20 -8.37
CA PRO A 33 -5.92 -2.02 -8.27
C PRO A 33 -5.56 -1.02 -7.17
N PHE A 34 -4.51 -1.32 -6.44
CA PHE A 34 -4.05 -0.52 -5.31
C PHE A 34 -2.54 -0.51 -5.22
N ILE A 35 -2.01 0.50 -4.54
CA ILE A 35 -0.63 0.54 -4.06
C ILE A 35 -0.63 0.44 -2.53
N VAL A 36 0.48 -0.04 -1.96
CA VAL A 36 0.69 -0.09 -0.52
C VAL A 36 1.68 1.00 -0.10
N ALA A 37 1.28 1.82 0.87
CA ALA A 37 2.11 2.85 1.46
C ALA A 37 2.37 2.51 2.94
N TYR A 38 3.58 2.10 3.24
CA TYR A 38 4.09 1.83 4.58
C TYR A 38 4.50 3.14 5.24
N ASN A 39 3.72 3.57 6.23
CA ASN A 39 3.81 4.89 6.84
C ASN A 39 4.56 4.84 8.18
N LYS A 40 4.92 6.03 8.67
CA LYS A 40 5.64 6.28 9.93
C LYS A 40 7.11 5.87 9.92
N MET A 41 7.77 5.96 8.77
CA MET A 41 9.23 5.82 8.66
C MET A 41 10.02 6.86 9.46
N ASP A 42 9.38 7.76 10.22
CA ASP A 42 10.04 8.61 11.20
C ASP A 42 10.34 7.91 12.53
N LEU A 43 9.72 6.75 12.79
CA LEU A 43 9.83 5.99 14.03
C LEU A 43 10.80 4.80 13.88
N PRO A 44 11.64 4.50 14.90
CA PRO A 44 12.60 3.39 14.84
C PRO A 44 11.91 2.03 14.67
N GLU A 45 10.77 1.80 15.31
CA GLU A 45 10.00 0.56 15.21
C GLU A 45 9.57 0.29 13.76
N ALA A 46 9.19 1.34 13.03
CA ALA A 46 8.82 1.23 11.63
C ALA A 46 10.01 0.84 10.73
N TYR A 47 11.21 1.34 11.02
CA TYR A 47 12.43 0.94 10.30
C TYR A 47 12.78 -0.52 10.53
N GLU A 48 12.68 -1.01 11.77
CA GLU A 48 12.99 -2.40 12.12
C GLU A 48 12.07 -3.38 11.40
N ASN A 49 10.78 -3.04 11.30
CA ASN A 49 9.77 -3.86 10.65
C ASN A 49 9.79 -3.79 9.10
N TRP A 50 10.43 -2.77 8.53
CA TRP A 50 10.32 -2.45 7.10
C TRP A 50 10.81 -3.56 6.18
N GLU A 51 12.01 -4.11 6.41
CA GLU A 51 12.60 -5.12 5.51
C GLU A 51 11.74 -6.39 5.48
N SER A 52 11.32 -6.89 6.66
CA SER A 52 10.46 -8.06 6.75
C SER A 52 9.11 -7.85 6.05
N PHE A 53 8.48 -6.70 6.27
CA PHE A 53 7.21 -6.34 5.63
C PHE A 53 7.36 -6.25 4.11
N LYS A 54 8.43 -5.61 3.63
CA LYS A 54 8.73 -5.43 2.22
C LYS A 54 8.94 -6.77 1.52
N GLU A 55 9.76 -7.65 2.07
CA GLU A 55 10.01 -8.98 1.50
C GLU A 55 8.72 -9.80 1.41
N LYS A 56 7.89 -9.77 2.46
CA LYS A 56 6.61 -10.48 2.50
C LYS A 56 5.66 -9.99 1.41
N LEU A 57 5.55 -8.68 1.20
CA LEU A 57 4.71 -8.12 0.13
C LEU A 57 5.29 -8.39 -1.27
N GLN A 58 6.61 -8.29 -1.42
CA GLN A 58 7.29 -8.57 -2.70
C GLN A 58 7.11 -10.03 -3.12
N SER A 59 7.12 -10.98 -2.17
CA SER A 59 6.81 -12.39 -2.44
C SER A 59 5.39 -12.61 -3.00
N ARG A 60 4.48 -11.66 -2.76
CA ARG A 60 3.11 -11.64 -3.27
C ARG A 60 2.96 -10.79 -4.55
N GLY A 61 4.07 -10.33 -5.13
CA GLY A 61 4.08 -9.48 -6.33
C GLY A 61 3.68 -8.02 -6.08
N ILE A 62 3.61 -7.58 -4.81
CA ILE A 62 3.26 -6.21 -4.44
C ILE A 62 4.53 -5.49 -3.99
N THR A 63 4.86 -4.37 -4.63
CA THR A 63 5.97 -3.52 -4.19
C THR A 63 5.42 -2.41 -3.30
N PRO A 64 5.69 -2.42 -1.98
CA PRO A 64 5.28 -1.33 -1.10
C PRO A 64 6.19 -0.12 -1.25
N PHE A 65 5.63 1.06 -1.01
CA PHE A 65 6.35 2.33 -0.87
C PHE A 65 6.49 2.64 0.61
N CYS A 66 7.63 3.17 1.03
CA CYS A 66 7.81 3.66 2.39
C CYS A 66 7.66 5.19 2.43
N MET A 67 7.03 5.71 3.49
CA MET A 67 6.84 7.14 3.68
C MET A 67 6.78 7.53 5.16
N SER A 68 7.04 8.80 5.44
CA SER A 68 6.64 9.45 6.69
C SER A 68 5.71 10.60 6.35
N ALA A 69 4.41 10.43 6.60
CA ALA A 69 3.44 11.50 6.42
C ALA A 69 3.74 12.71 7.33
N ALA A 70 4.27 12.46 8.54
CA ALA A 70 4.64 13.51 9.50
C ALA A 70 5.82 14.36 9.00
N LYS A 71 6.86 13.73 8.45
CA LYS A 71 8.02 14.43 7.86
C LYS A 71 7.82 14.84 6.40
N ARG A 72 6.72 14.41 5.77
CA ARG A 72 6.42 14.54 4.33
C ARG A 72 7.40 13.81 3.40
N GLU A 73 8.23 12.93 3.93
CA GLU A 73 9.19 12.12 3.17
C GLU A 73 8.47 10.95 2.49
N GLY A 74 8.82 10.63 1.25
CA GLY A 74 8.21 9.51 0.49
C GLY A 74 6.77 9.76 0.02
N THR A 75 6.15 10.87 0.42
CA THR A 75 4.74 11.17 0.11
C THR A 75 4.53 11.49 -1.37
N HIS A 76 5.50 12.12 -2.02
CA HIS A 76 5.41 12.47 -3.43
C HIS A 76 5.41 11.23 -4.31
N GLU A 77 6.27 10.26 -3.99
CA GLU A 77 6.40 8.99 -4.69
C GLU A 77 5.10 8.18 -4.62
N VAL A 78 4.44 8.14 -3.46
CA VAL A 78 3.14 7.49 -3.28
C VAL A 78 2.06 8.15 -4.14
N ILE A 79 2.03 9.49 -4.20
CA ILE A 79 1.07 10.22 -5.03
C ILE A 79 1.31 9.94 -6.51
N CYS A 80 2.57 10.03 -6.96
CA CYS A 80 2.94 9.73 -8.35
C CYS A 80 2.57 8.29 -8.73
N ALA A 81 2.86 7.31 -7.87
CA ALA A 81 2.47 5.92 -8.09
C ALA A 81 0.95 5.73 -8.15
N ALA A 82 0.19 6.42 -7.29
CA ALA A 82 -1.27 6.36 -7.30
C ALA A 82 -1.84 6.98 -8.58
N TYR A 83 -1.27 8.09 -9.04
CA TYR A 83 -1.66 8.75 -10.29
C TYR A 83 -1.38 7.86 -11.51
N GLU A 84 -0.19 7.28 -11.59
CA GLU A 84 0.20 6.35 -12.65
C GLU A 84 -0.72 5.12 -12.69
N LEU A 85 -1.05 4.57 -11.52
CA LEU A 85 -2.00 3.45 -11.43
C LEU A 85 -3.38 3.85 -11.94
N TRP A 86 -3.87 5.01 -11.55
CA TRP A 86 -5.17 5.51 -12.00
C TRP A 86 -5.19 5.76 -13.51
N ARG A 87 -4.13 6.37 -14.06
CA ARG A 87 -4.03 6.65 -15.50
C ARG A 87 -4.11 5.35 -16.32
N LYS A 88 -3.32 4.34 -15.96
CA LYS A 88 -3.35 3.02 -16.62
C LYS A 88 -4.74 2.39 -16.57
N ASN A 89 -5.37 2.41 -15.40
CA ASN A 89 -6.73 1.88 -15.22
C ASN A 89 -7.80 2.62 -16.05
N LYS A 90 -7.56 3.88 -16.40
CA LYS A 90 -8.47 4.66 -17.24
C LYS A 90 -8.26 4.32 -18.72
N GLU A 91 -7.02 4.26 -19.16
CA GLU A 91 -6.64 3.84 -20.51
C GLU A 91 -7.14 2.42 -20.81
N ASP A 92 -6.96 1.48 -19.86
CA ASP A 92 -7.44 0.10 -19.94
C ASP A 92 -8.98 -0.02 -19.97
N LYS A 93 -9.73 1.04 -19.61
CA LYS A 93 -11.19 1.04 -19.73
C LYS A 93 -11.67 1.65 -21.03
N GLU A 94 -10.98 2.68 -21.52
CA GLU A 94 -11.29 3.33 -22.80
C GLU A 94 -10.94 2.45 -24.01
N GLU A 95 -10.01 1.50 -23.88
CA GLU A 95 -9.64 0.56 -24.96
C GLU A 95 -10.62 -0.63 -25.12
N TYR A 96 -11.48 -0.88 -24.12
CA TYR A 96 -12.44 -1.99 -24.10
C TYR A 96 -13.92 -1.53 -24.14
N GLU A 97 -14.18 -0.22 -24.27
CA GLU A 97 -15.50 0.39 -24.57
C GLU A 97 -15.64 0.74 -26.05
#